data_AF-A0A418FV14-F1
#
_entry.id   AF-A0A418FV14-F1
#
_cell.length_a   1.000
_cell.length_b   1.000
_cell.length_c   1.000
_cell.angle_alpha   90.00
_cell.angle_beta   90.00
_cell.angle_gamma   90.00
#
_symmetry.space_group_name_H-M   'P 1'
#
loop_
_entity.id
_entity.type
_entity.pdbx_description
1 polymer ?
#
loop_
_entity_poly.entity_id
_entity_poly.type
_entity_poly.pdbx_seq_one_letter_code
_entity_poly.pdbx_strand_id
1 'polypeptide(L)'
;MQRRRLAHPLPPDFFQCPVLTSSEADAMIASGVNALKHLVMHARLDDTSAYKWKLEHATQDLQVYVGSDLTKAKGTVVFMSVTELHATLDEAASLLECDTSDSYRTFIQRYNKDVIDCAVLATLAPRTPTYPRNYIGLKWFVQETPLPCRNRDFCVVEVRLM
;
A
#
# COMPACT_ATOMS: atom_id res chain seq x y z
N MET A 1 17.43 13.69 26.26
CA MET A 1 17.22 14.37 24.96
C MET A 1 15.77 14.18 24.54
N GLN A 2 14.96 15.23 24.57
CA GLN A 2 13.56 15.19 24.15
C GLN A 2 13.56 15.17 22.60
N ARG A 3 13.25 14.03 21.97
CA ARG A 3 13.11 13.96 20.51
C ARG A 3 12.01 14.95 20.10
N ARG A 4 12.40 16.00 19.38
CA ARG A 4 11.47 16.99 18.81
C ARG A 4 10.51 16.24 17.89
N ARG A 5 9.20 16.36 18.14
CA ARG A 5 8.19 15.81 17.21
C ARG A 5 8.31 16.56 15.88
N LEU A 6 8.41 15.81 14.79
CA LEU A 6 8.31 16.39 13.46
C LEU A 6 6.85 16.81 13.22
N ALA A 7 6.67 17.99 12.63
CA ALA A 7 5.37 18.43 12.15
C ALA A 7 5.17 17.89 10.73
N HIS A 8 3.98 17.37 10.46
CA HIS A 8 3.58 16.91 9.14
C HIS A 8 2.67 17.96 8.48
N PRO A 9 2.72 18.14 7.15
CA PRO A 9 3.62 17.44 6.22
C PRO A 9 5.09 17.87 6.38
N LEU A 10 6.01 16.97 6.08
CA LEU A 10 7.44 17.26 6.07
C LEU A 10 7.79 18.21 4.90
N PRO A 11 8.90 18.96 5.00
CA PRO A 11 9.40 19.77 3.89
C PRO A 11 9.67 18.92 2.62
N PRO A 12 9.53 19.47 1.40
CA PRO A 12 9.70 18.71 0.15
C PRO A 12 11.02 17.94 0.03
N ASP A 13 12.13 18.52 0.50
CA ASP A 13 13.48 17.93 0.39
C ASP A 13 13.93 17.23 1.68
N PHE A 14 12.99 16.84 2.55
CA PHE A 14 13.29 16.21 3.83
C PHE A 14 14.03 14.88 3.66
N PHE A 15 13.64 14.09 2.67
CA PHE A 15 14.27 12.79 2.40
C PHE A 15 15.47 12.96 1.48
N GLN A 16 16.63 12.58 1.97
CA GLN A 16 17.85 12.40 1.18
C GLN A 16 18.02 10.90 0.95
N CYS A 17 17.38 10.39 -0.11
CA CYS A 17 17.40 8.95 -0.42
C CYS A 17 18.75 8.56 -1.02
N PRO A 18 19.43 7.53 -0.47
CA PRO A 18 20.68 7.05 -1.07
C PRO A 18 20.42 6.44 -2.45
N VAL A 19 21.44 6.50 -3.31
CA VAL A 19 21.40 5.78 -4.59
C VAL A 19 21.45 4.28 -4.29
N LEU A 20 20.40 3.57 -4.71
CA LEU A 20 20.31 2.13 -4.56
C LEU A 20 21.24 1.43 -5.54
N THR A 21 21.94 0.41 -5.08
CA THR A 21 22.64 -0.51 -5.98
C THR A 21 21.64 -1.36 -6.76
N SER A 22 22.04 -1.89 -7.92
CA SER A 22 21.18 -2.78 -8.71
C SER A 22 20.72 -4.00 -7.90
N SER A 23 21.60 -4.59 -7.08
CA SER A 23 21.25 -5.73 -6.24
C SER A 23 20.21 -5.40 -5.15
N GLU A 24 20.24 -4.19 -4.57
CA GLU A 24 19.25 -3.78 -3.58
C GLU A 24 17.89 -3.51 -4.24
N ALA A 25 17.90 -2.84 -5.39
CA ALA A 25 16.69 -2.61 -6.18
C ALA A 25 16.04 -3.94 -6.60
N ASP A 26 16.84 -4.89 -7.12
CA ASP A 26 16.37 -6.22 -7.53
C ASP A 26 15.79 -7.01 -6.35
N ALA A 27 16.42 -6.96 -5.17
CA ALA A 27 15.92 -7.61 -3.97
C ALA A 27 14.57 -7.02 -3.51
N MET A 28 14.43 -5.69 -3.55
CA MET A 28 13.16 -5.02 -3.22
C MET A 28 12.06 -5.35 -4.23
N ILE A 29 12.39 -5.35 -5.53
CA ILE A 29 11.48 -5.75 -6.60
C ILE A 29 11.02 -7.19 -6.38
N ALA A 30 11.94 -8.12 -6.14
CA ALA A 30 11.60 -9.53 -5.90
C ALA A 30 10.70 -9.70 -4.67
N SER A 31 10.99 -8.99 -3.58
CA SER A 31 10.17 -8.99 -2.36
C SER A 31 8.75 -8.49 -2.63
N GLY A 32 8.62 -7.35 -3.31
CA GLY A 32 7.32 -6.77 -3.66
C GLY A 32 6.50 -7.67 -4.59
N VAL A 33 7.14 -8.24 -5.63
CA VAL A 33 6.48 -9.16 -6.57
C VAL A 33 6.03 -10.43 -5.85
N ASN A 34 6.81 -10.95 -4.91
CA ASN A 34 6.40 -12.09 -4.10
C ASN A 34 5.19 -11.74 -3.20
N ALA A 35 5.20 -10.57 -2.56
CA ALA A 35 4.08 -10.09 -1.76
C ALA A 35 2.79 -9.95 -2.60
N LEU A 36 2.87 -9.41 -3.82
CA LEU A 36 1.74 -9.32 -4.73
C LEU A 36 1.19 -10.70 -5.11
N LYS A 37 2.06 -11.68 -5.41
CA LYS A 37 1.63 -13.06 -5.68
C LYS A 37 0.89 -13.66 -4.50
N HIS A 38 1.42 -13.49 -3.28
CA HIS A 38 0.74 -13.93 -2.06
C HIS A 38 -0.62 -13.25 -1.88
N LEU A 39 -0.71 -11.94 -2.15
CA LEU A 39 -1.98 -11.21 -2.08
C LEU A 39 -3.01 -11.83 -3.05
N VAL A 40 -2.67 -12.03 -4.32
CA VAL A 40 -3.58 -12.60 -5.32
C VAL A 40 -4.00 -14.05 -5.00
N MET A 41 -3.09 -14.84 -4.40
CA MET A 41 -3.40 -16.21 -3.99
C MET A 41 -4.31 -16.27 -2.77
N HIS A 42 -4.20 -15.31 -1.85
CA HIS A 42 -4.89 -15.38 -0.55
C HIS A 42 -6.07 -14.41 -0.41
N ALA A 43 -6.23 -13.44 -1.30
CA ALA A 43 -7.40 -12.55 -1.39
C ALA A 43 -8.55 -13.21 -2.17
N ARG A 44 -8.88 -14.45 -1.81
CA ARG A 44 -9.95 -15.25 -2.42
C ARG A 44 -10.95 -15.66 -1.33
N LEU A 45 -12.23 -15.62 -1.67
CA LEU A 45 -13.33 -16.03 -0.78
C LEU A 45 -13.69 -17.52 -0.91
N ASP A 46 -12.84 -18.30 -1.58
CA ASP A 46 -13.01 -19.75 -1.73
C ASP A 46 -12.08 -20.53 -0.79
N ASP A 47 -12.27 -21.86 -0.75
CA ASP A 47 -11.50 -22.77 0.09
C ASP A 47 -10.02 -22.91 -0.35
N THR A 48 -9.59 -22.25 -1.44
CA THR A 48 -8.18 -22.26 -1.88
C THR A 48 -7.33 -21.23 -1.16
N SER A 49 -7.96 -20.25 -0.49
CA SER A 49 -7.27 -19.27 0.34
C SER A 49 -6.63 -19.93 1.57
N ALA A 50 -5.43 -19.47 1.95
CA ALA A 50 -4.80 -19.87 3.21
C ALA A 50 -5.48 -19.25 4.44
N TYR A 51 -6.24 -18.16 4.24
CA TYR A 51 -7.00 -17.51 5.30
C TYR A 51 -8.45 -17.99 5.30
N LYS A 52 -8.94 -18.37 6.49
CA LYS A 52 -10.38 -18.51 6.73
C LYS A 52 -10.98 -17.13 6.91
N TRP A 53 -11.59 -16.63 5.85
CA TRP A 53 -12.27 -15.34 5.84
C TRP A 53 -13.61 -15.44 6.55
N LYS A 54 -13.80 -14.57 7.54
CA LYS A 54 -15.08 -14.37 8.21
C LYS A 54 -15.60 -12.99 7.84
N LEU A 55 -16.84 -12.90 7.34
CA LEU A 55 -17.50 -11.61 7.14
C LEU A 55 -17.72 -10.95 8.51
N GLU A 56 -17.20 -9.74 8.69
CA GLU A 56 -17.30 -8.99 9.93
C GLU A 56 -18.22 -7.77 9.79
N HIS A 57 -18.25 -7.15 8.60
CA HIS A 57 -19.15 -6.03 8.33
C HIS A 57 -19.63 -6.05 6.87
N ALA A 58 -20.88 -5.64 6.64
CA ALA A 58 -21.45 -5.50 5.31
C ALA A 58 -22.42 -4.31 5.23
N THR A 59 -22.26 -3.50 4.20
CA THR A 59 -23.22 -2.49 3.74
C THR A 59 -23.66 -2.85 2.32
N GLN A 60 -24.46 -1.99 1.66
CA GLN A 60 -24.88 -2.21 0.27
C GLN A 60 -23.69 -2.30 -0.70
N ASP A 61 -22.65 -1.49 -0.50
CA ASP A 61 -21.56 -1.33 -1.45
C ASP A 61 -20.19 -1.80 -0.91
N LEU A 62 -20.13 -2.27 0.34
CA LEU A 62 -18.89 -2.66 1.00
C LEU A 62 -19.07 -3.90 1.88
N GLN A 63 -18.22 -4.89 1.69
CA GLN A 63 -18.08 -6.05 2.56
C GLN A 63 -16.67 -6.07 3.15
N VAL A 64 -16.55 -6.31 4.45
CA VAL A 64 -15.27 -6.39 5.17
C VAL A 64 -15.15 -7.76 5.82
N TYR A 65 -14.11 -8.47 5.43
CA TYR A 65 -13.76 -9.79 5.94
C TYR A 65 -12.53 -9.69 6.84
N VAL A 66 -12.53 -10.52 7.87
CA VAL A 66 -11.40 -10.71 8.78
C VAL A 66 -10.86 -12.11 8.58
N GLY A 67 -9.59 -12.19 8.20
CA GLY A 67 -8.83 -13.42 8.03
C GLY A 67 -8.10 -13.75 9.32
N SER A 68 -8.29 -14.98 9.80
CA SER A 68 -7.44 -15.55 10.86
C SER A 68 -6.39 -16.44 10.20
N ASP A 69 -5.12 -16.13 10.43
CA ASP A 69 -4.02 -17.00 10.01
C ASP A 69 -4.02 -18.24 10.91
N LEU A 70 -4.36 -19.41 10.35
CA LEU A 70 -4.36 -20.69 11.08
C LEU A 70 -2.94 -21.19 11.39
N THR A 71 -1.92 -20.61 10.78
CA THR A 71 -0.53 -21.12 10.79
C THR A 71 0.45 -20.25 11.55
N LYS A 72 0.15 -18.96 11.78
CA LYS A 72 1.03 -18.05 12.54
C LYS A 72 0.62 -17.95 14.00
N ALA A 73 1.63 -17.98 14.87
CA ALA A 73 1.49 -17.72 16.29
C ALA A 73 0.67 -16.44 16.53
N LYS A 74 -0.45 -16.61 17.24
CA LYS A 74 -1.37 -15.59 17.78
C LYS A 74 -0.92 -14.13 17.60
N GLY A 75 -1.59 -13.37 16.72
CA GLY A 75 -1.54 -11.91 16.79
C GLY A 75 -1.77 -11.12 15.51
N THR A 76 -1.57 -11.71 14.33
CA THR A 76 -1.76 -10.97 13.07
C THR A 76 -3.19 -11.16 12.54
N VAL A 77 -3.92 -10.05 12.47
CA VAL A 77 -5.25 -9.99 11.85
C VAL A 77 -5.10 -9.44 10.44
N VAL A 78 -5.67 -10.15 9.45
CA VAL A 78 -5.69 -9.69 8.06
C VAL A 78 -7.10 -9.22 7.74
N PHE A 79 -7.21 -8.10 7.02
CA PHE A 79 -8.49 -7.60 6.54
C PHE A 79 -8.55 -7.68 5.03
N MET A 80 -9.74 -7.96 4.50
CA MET A 80 -10.03 -7.87 3.08
C MET A 80 -11.36 -7.13 2.91
N SER A 81 -11.36 -6.12 2.05
CA SER A 81 -12.56 -5.37 1.70
C SER A 81 -12.93 -5.65 0.26
N VAL A 82 -14.22 -5.92 0.01
CA VAL A 82 -14.80 -6.16 -1.30
C VAL A 82 -15.83 -5.08 -1.57
N THR A 83 -15.76 -4.46 -2.74
CA THR A 83 -16.67 -3.39 -3.17
C THR A 83 -16.92 -3.52 -4.68
N GLU A 84 -18.02 -2.95 -5.15
CA GLU A 84 -18.37 -2.93 -6.57
C GLU A 84 -18.18 -1.51 -7.11
N LEU A 85 -17.50 -1.40 -8.25
CA LEU A 85 -17.24 -0.13 -8.93
C LEU A 85 -17.88 -0.13 -10.31
N HIS A 86 -18.67 0.89 -10.61
CA HIS A 86 -19.18 1.16 -11.95
C HIS A 86 -18.09 1.79 -12.83
N ALA A 87 -17.07 1.01 -13.15
CA ALA A 87 -15.92 1.42 -13.95
C ALA A 87 -15.33 0.21 -14.68
N THR A 88 -14.58 0.47 -15.75
CA THR A 88 -13.70 -0.53 -16.35
C THR A 88 -12.52 -0.82 -15.43
N LEU A 89 -11.90 -2.00 -15.60
CA LEU A 89 -10.66 -2.34 -14.91
C LEU A 89 -9.55 -1.30 -15.18
N ASP A 90 -9.58 -0.74 -16.38
CA ASP A 90 -8.64 0.27 -16.83
C ASP A 90 -8.77 1.59 -16.07
N GLU A 91 -9.99 2.05 -15.84
CA GLU A 91 -10.33 3.22 -15.03
C GLU A 91 -10.06 2.96 -13.54
N ALA A 92 -10.38 1.76 -13.03
CA ALA A 92 -10.10 1.42 -11.64
C ALA A 92 -8.60 1.45 -11.33
N ALA A 93 -7.77 0.96 -12.25
CA ALA A 93 -6.32 0.98 -12.09
C ALA A 93 -5.71 2.37 -12.25
N SER A 94 -6.31 3.27 -13.07
CA SER A 94 -5.81 4.64 -13.22
C SER A 94 -5.93 5.45 -11.93
N LEU A 95 -6.88 5.10 -11.05
CA LEU A 95 -6.99 5.70 -9.71
C LEU A 95 -5.73 5.49 -8.84
N LEU A 96 -4.97 4.42 -9.12
CA LEU A 96 -3.77 4.06 -8.35
C LEU A 96 -2.48 4.60 -8.99
N GLU A 97 -2.57 5.42 -10.05
CA GLU A 97 -1.41 6.02 -10.74
C GLU A 97 -0.80 7.18 -9.94
N CYS A 98 -0.07 6.82 -8.88
CA CYS A 98 0.54 7.74 -7.92
C CYS A 98 2.08 7.69 -7.98
N ASP A 99 2.65 7.94 -9.16
CA ASP A 99 4.08 7.74 -9.44
C ASP A 99 4.98 8.87 -8.90
N THR A 100 4.39 10.02 -8.53
CA THR A 100 5.10 11.18 -7.99
C THR A 100 4.54 11.55 -6.62
N SER A 101 5.31 12.27 -5.80
CA SER A 101 4.83 12.74 -4.50
C SER A 101 3.60 13.67 -4.63
N ASP A 102 3.49 14.43 -5.71
CA ASP A 102 2.34 15.32 -5.94
C ASP A 102 1.06 14.54 -6.28
N SER A 103 1.14 13.55 -7.18
CA SER A 103 -0.01 12.70 -7.49
C SER A 103 -0.38 11.83 -6.29
N TYR A 104 0.60 11.33 -5.53
CA TYR A 104 0.36 10.54 -4.33
C TYR A 104 -0.30 11.35 -3.21
N ARG A 105 0.14 12.59 -2.97
CA ARG A 105 -0.52 13.52 -2.04
C ARG A 105 -1.96 13.82 -2.45
N THR A 106 -2.19 14.05 -3.75
CA THR A 106 -3.54 14.28 -4.30
C THR A 106 -4.46 13.09 -4.08
N PHE A 107 -3.95 11.87 -4.31
CA PHE A 107 -4.70 10.64 -4.06
C PHE A 107 -5.07 10.47 -2.59
N ILE A 108 -4.11 10.63 -1.68
CA ILE A 108 -4.33 10.49 -0.23
C ILE A 108 -5.36 11.50 0.27
N GLN A 109 -5.25 12.77 -0.12
CA GLN A 109 -6.21 13.80 0.29
C GLN A 109 -7.64 13.48 -0.16
N ARG A 110 -7.79 12.79 -1.31
CA ARG A 110 -9.08 12.43 -1.86
C ARG A 110 -9.64 11.13 -1.29
N TYR A 111 -8.80 10.11 -1.09
CA TYR A 111 -9.24 8.73 -0.85
C TYR A 111 -8.76 8.11 0.46
N ASN A 112 -7.74 8.66 1.14
CA ASN A 112 -7.18 8.09 2.35
C ASN A 112 -6.87 9.17 3.41
N LYS A 113 -7.93 9.70 4.03
CA LYS A 113 -7.86 10.86 4.93
C LYS A 113 -7.07 10.61 6.21
N ASP A 114 -6.88 9.35 6.59
CA ASP A 114 -6.09 8.97 7.77
C ASP A 114 -4.57 9.02 7.50
N VAL A 115 -4.15 9.18 6.24
CA VAL A 115 -2.75 9.41 5.90
C VAL A 115 -2.48 10.91 5.87
N ILE A 116 -1.65 11.38 6.80
CA ILE A 116 -1.39 12.81 7.03
C ILE A 116 -0.12 13.32 6.34
N ASP A 117 0.69 12.42 5.79
CA ASP A 117 1.88 12.77 5.02
C ASP A 117 2.31 11.61 4.11
N CYS A 118 2.95 11.92 2.99
CA CYS A 118 3.49 10.92 2.10
C CYS A 118 4.57 11.45 1.14
N ALA A 119 5.39 10.53 0.64
CA ALA A 119 6.41 10.79 -0.36
C ALA A 119 6.68 9.54 -1.21
N VAL A 120 6.98 9.76 -2.49
CA VAL A 120 7.66 8.75 -3.33
C VAL A 120 9.16 8.91 -3.09
N LEU A 121 9.82 7.87 -2.59
CA LEU A 121 11.24 7.89 -2.23
C LEU A 121 12.14 7.50 -3.40
N ALA A 122 11.73 6.51 -4.19
CA ALA A 122 12.45 6.06 -5.37
C ALA A 122 11.52 5.30 -6.33
N THR A 123 11.81 5.37 -7.62
CA THR A 123 11.18 4.50 -8.63
C THR A 123 12.13 3.36 -8.95
N LEU A 124 11.74 2.13 -8.63
CA LEU A 124 12.55 0.93 -8.85
C LEU A 124 12.37 0.36 -10.26
N ALA A 125 11.12 0.37 -10.76
CA ALA A 125 10.79 0.02 -12.13
C ALA A 125 9.72 1.01 -12.66
N PRO A 126 10.07 1.90 -13.60
CA PRO A 126 9.11 2.83 -14.17
C PRO A 126 8.18 2.13 -15.17
N ARG A 127 7.07 2.80 -15.49
CA ARG A 127 6.18 2.42 -16.60
C ARG A 127 6.93 2.47 -17.92
N THR A 128 6.57 1.59 -18.85
CA THR A 128 7.10 1.58 -20.21
C THR A 128 5.97 1.60 -21.23
N PRO A 129 6.20 1.99 -22.50
CA PRO A 129 5.16 1.92 -23.53
C PRO A 129 4.58 0.50 -23.72
N THR A 130 5.40 -0.53 -23.53
CA THR A 130 4.97 -1.94 -23.61
C THR A 130 4.17 -2.38 -22.38
N TYR A 131 4.52 -1.85 -21.21
CA TYR A 131 3.86 -2.13 -19.94
C TYR A 131 3.42 -0.83 -19.27
N PRO A 132 2.39 -0.15 -19.84
CA PRO A 132 2.01 1.18 -19.42
C PRO A 132 1.36 1.21 -18.04
N ARG A 133 1.03 0.06 -17.44
CA ARG A 133 0.44 -0.03 -16.09
C ARG A 133 1.39 -0.60 -15.06
N ASN A 134 2.57 -1.07 -15.49
CA ASN A 134 3.54 -1.66 -14.57
C ASN A 134 4.35 -0.57 -13.90
N TYR A 135 4.41 -0.63 -12.57
CA TYR A 135 5.19 0.29 -11.77
C TYR A 135 5.64 -0.40 -10.48
N ILE A 136 6.89 -0.18 -10.11
CA ILE A 136 7.40 -0.55 -8.80
C ILE A 136 8.11 0.65 -8.20
N GLY A 137 7.67 1.07 -7.01
CA GLY A 137 8.21 2.24 -6.33
C GLY A 137 8.36 2.03 -4.83
N LEU A 138 9.33 2.71 -4.25
CA LEU A 138 9.50 2.82 -2.81
C LEU A 138 8.74 4.06 -2.33
N LYS A 139 7.76 3.86 -1.45
CA LYS A 139 6.89 4.92 -0.93
C LYS A 139 6.96 4.98 0.58
N TRP A 140 6.79 6.19 1.10
CA TRP A 140 6.66 6.44 2.52
C TRP A 140 5.34 7.17 2.80
N PHE A 141 4.73 6.86 3.92
CA PHE A 141 3.54 7.56 4.40
C PHE A 141 3.41 7.52 5.92
N VAL A 142 2.65 8.47 6.47
CA VAL A 142 2.32 8.56 7.89
C VAL A 142 0.83 8.40 8.08
N GLN A 143 0.46 7.39 8.85
CA GLN A 143 -0.91 7.18 9.27
C GLN A 143 -1.15 7.86 10.63
N GLU A 144 -2.16 8.72 10.67
CA GLU A 144 -2.72 9.24 11.91
C GLU A 144 -3.40 8.11 12.68
N THR A 145 -3.17 8.08 13.98
CA THR A 145 -3.77 7.08 14.86
C THR A 145 -4.60 7.75 15.93
N PRO A 146 -5.74 7.17 16.35
CA PRO A 146 -6.53 7.68 17.45
C PRO A 146 -5.71 7.83 18.73
N LEU A 147 -5.98 8.88 19.51
CA LEU A 147 -5.38 9.04 20.84
C LEU A 147 -5.79 7.87 21.76
N PRO A 148 -4.88 7.34 22.60
CA PRO A 148 -3.55 7.84 22.94
C PRO A 148 -2.40 7.28 22.07
N CYS A 149 -2.71 6.56 20.99
CA CYS A 149 -1.68 6.01 20.11
C CYS A 149 -0.89 7.13 19.43
N ARG A 150 0.41 6.90 19.23
CA ARG A 150 1.24 7.79 18.40
C ARG A 150 1.04 7.40 16.94
N ASN A 151 1.03 8.40 16.06
CA ASN A 151 1.08 8.19 14.61
C ASN A 151 2.21 7.24 14.22
N ARG A 152 2.02 6.54 13.10
CA ARG A 152 2.97 5.55 12.57
C ARG A 152 3.36 5.91 11.17
N ASP A 153 4.63 5.82 10.88
CA ASP A 153 5.15 5.93 9.54
C ASP A 153 5.54 4.56 8.98
N PHE A 154 5.46 4.43 7.66
CA PHE A 154 5.72 3.19 6.95
C PHE A 154 6.57 3.50 5.72
N CYS A 155 7.46 2.56 5.40
CA CYS A 155 8.19 2.54 4.13
C CYS A 155 7.86 1.23 3.43
N VAL A 156 7.30 1.31 2.23
CA VAL A 156 6.71 0.17 1.52
C VAL A 156 7.16 0.14 0.07
N VAL A 157 7.34 -1.08 -0.45
CA VAL A 157 7.47 -1.31 -1.89
C VAL A 157 6.07 -1.47 -2.45
N GLU A 158 5.61 -0.50 -3.24
CA GLU A 158 4.38 -0.61 -4.01
C GLU A 158 4.68 -1.35 -5.31
N VAL A 159 3.87 -2.36 -5.63
CA VAL A 159 3.94 -3.10 -6.88
C VAL A 159 2.60 -3.03 -7.57
N ARG A 160 2.61 -2.56 -8.83
CA ARG A 160 1.49 -2.60 -9.75
C ARG A 160 1.94 -3.37 -10.98
N LEU A 161 1.31 -4.52 -11.22
CA LEU A 161 1.52 -5.35 -12.41
C LEU A 161 0.14 -5.64 -12.99
N MET A 162 -0.12 -5.18 -14.21
CA MET A 162 -1.41 -5.31 -14.88
C MET A 162 -1.24 -5.64 -16.35
#